data_AF-A0A535RNX4-F1
#
_entry.id   AF-A0A535RNX4-F1
#
_cell.length_a   1.000
_cell.length_b   1.000
_cell.length_c   1.000
_cell.angle_alpha   90.00
_cell.angle_beta   90.00
_cell.angle_gamma   90.00
#
_symmetry.space_group_name_H-M   'P 1'
#
loop_
_entity.id
_entity.type
_entity.pdbx_description
1 polymer ?
#
loop_
_entity_poly.entity_id
_entity_poly.type
_entity_poly.pdbx_seq_one_letter_code
_entity_poly.pdbx_strand_id
1 'polypeptide(L)' 'MNWILVSLALFVLMQVALVPTIFIPSGRVFGAAWEAAKALGRRTAELQAAFENPTVRTGHVVEFITMFVVLALMVFNPF' A
#
# COMPACT_ATOMS: atom_id res chain seq x y z
N MET A 1 -6.55 28.94 0.77
CA MET A 1 -6.09 27.73 0.06
C MET A 1 -7.04 26.63 0.46
N ASN A 2 -7.73 25.95 -0.46
CA ASN A 2 -8.71 24.93 -0.06
C ASN A 2 -7.98 23.67 0.45
N TRP A 3 -7.85 23.54 1.77
CA TRP A 3 -7.14 22.44 2.43
C TRP A 3 -7.72 21.06 2.09
N ILE A 4 -9.01 20.99 1.75
CA ILE A 4 -9.64 19.78 1.25
C ILE A 4 -9.02 19.35 -0.08
N LEU A 5 -8.76 20.30 -1.00
CA LEU A 5 -8.11 19.99 -2.27
C LEU A 5 -6.66 19.52 -2.07
N VAL A 6 -5.94 20.11 -1.10
CA VAL A 6 -4.56 19.69 -0.78
C VAL A 6 -4.56 18.26 -0.23
N SER A 7 -5.43 17.96 0.74
CA SER A 7 -5.57 16.63 1.31
C SER A 7 -5.98 15.59 0.28
N LEU A 8 -6.94 15.92 -0.58
CA LEU A 8 -7.39 15.04 -1.66
C LEU A 8 -6.28 14.79 -2.68
N ALA A 9 -5.58 15.84 -3.10
CA ALA A 9 -4.46 15.71 -4.04
C ALA A 9 -3.36 14.82 -3.44
N LEU A 10 -2.99 15.05 -2.18
CA LEU A 10 -1.95 14.27 -1.49
C LEU A 10 -2.35 12.80 -1.39
N PHE A 11 -3.59 12.51 -1.01
CA PHE A 11 -4.11 11.14 -0.96
C PHE A 11 -4.11 10.47 -2.35
N VAL A 12 -4.68 11.12 -3.36
CA VAL A 12 -4.80 10.55 -4.71
C VAL A 12 -3.43 10.35 -5.35
N LEU A 13 -2.52 11.32 -5.24
CA LEU A 13 -1.19 11.23 -5.83
C LEU A 13 -0.38 10.09 -5.20
N MET A 14 -0.48 9.90 -3.89
CA MET A 14 0.18 8.77 -3.22
C MET A 14 -0.41 7.44 -3.68
N GLN A 15 -1.74 7.31 -3.77
CA GLN A 15 -2.37 6.06 -4.24
C GLN A 15 -2.01 5.76 -5.70
N VAL A 16 -2.06 6.76 -6.58
CA VAL A 16 -1.70 6.63 -8.01
C VAL A 16 -0.23 6.28 -8.19
N ALA A 17 0.65 6.69 -7.29
CA ALA A 17 2.06 6.30 -7.33
C ALA A 17 2.26 4.87 -6.78
N LEU A 18 1.79 4.59 -5.57
CA LEU A 18 2.10 3.34 -4.85
C LEU A 18 1.41 2.12 -5.48
N VAL A 19 0.16 2.26 -5.95
CA VAL A 19 -0.62 1.15 -6.49
C VAL A 19 0.05 0.50 -7.70
N PRO A 20 0.35 1.21 -8.80
CA PRO A 20 0.97 0.60 -9.97
C PRO A 20 2.44 0.23 -9.76
N THR A 21 3.16 0.91 -8.86
CA THR A 21 4.61 0.68 -8.69
C THR A 21 4.94 -0.42 -7.70
N ILE A 22 4.16 -0.54 -6.62
CA ILE A 22 4.46 -1.47 -5.52
C ILE A 22 3.37 -2.54 -5.42
N PHE A 23 2.11 -2.14 -5.27
CA PHE A 23 1.05 -3.08 -4.90
C PHE A 23 0.63 -4.00 -6.03
N ILE A 24 0.47 -3.50 -7.26
CA ILE A 24 0.10 -4.34 -8.42
C ILE A 24 1.20 -5.39 -8.72
N PRO A 25 2.49 -5.03 -8.87
CA PRO A 25 3.53 -6.01 -9.15
C PRO A 25 3.66 -7.04 -8.01
N SER A 26 3.67 -6.58 -6.76
CA SER A 26 3.82 -7.46 -5.60
C SER A 26 2.61 -8.37 -5.41
N GLY A 27 1.40 -7.89 -5.68
CA GLY A 27 0.17 -8.67 -5.65
C GLY A 27 0.15 -9.79 -6.69
N ARG A 28 0.72 -9.56 -7.88
CA ARG A 28 0.89 -10.61 -8.90
C ARG A 28 1.84 -11.72 -8.44
N VAL A 29 2.98 -11.34 -7.84
CA VAL A 29 3.95 -12.29 -7.29
C VAL A 29 3.32 -13.11 -6.16
N PHE A 30 2.63 -12.44 -5.25
CA PHE A 30 1.92 -13.09 -4.16
C PHE A 30 0.84 -14.06 -4.66
N GLY A 31 0.01 -13.63 -5.62
CA GLY A 31 -1.05 -14.47 -6.18
C GLY A 31 -0.50 -15.74 -6.84
N ALA A 32 0.60 -15.64 -7.57
CA ALA A 32 1.26 -16.81 -8.16
C ALA A 32 1.80 -17.77 -7.09
N ALA A 33 2.46 -17.26 -6.05
CA ALA A 33 2.97 -18.06 -4.94
C ALA A 33 1.84 -18.71 -4.12
N TRP A 34 0.71 -18.00 -3.99
CA TRP A 34 -0.49 -18.48 -3.31
C TRP A 34 -1.12 -19.67 -4.05
N GLU A 35 -1.35 -19.55 -5.36
CA GLU A 35 -1.91 -20.65 -6.14
C GLU A 35 -1.00 -21.88 -6.14
N ALA A 36 0.33 -21.68 -6.20
CA ALA A 36 1.29 -22.78 -6.08
C ALA A 36 1.23 -23.47 -4.70
N ALA A 37 1.17 -22.70 -3.61
CA ALA A 37 1.05 -23.23 -2.26
C ALA A 37 -0.29 -23.95 -2.03
N LYS A 38 -1.37 -23.39 -2.58
CA LYS A 38 -2.72 -23.97 -2.53
C LYS A 38 -2.78 -25.31 -3.26
N ALA A 39 -2.17 -25.40 -4.45
CA ALA A 39 -2.08 -26.65 -5.19
C ALA A 39 -1.30 -27.74 -4.43
N LEU A 40 -0.31 -27.35 -3.62
CA LEU A 40 0.47 -28.25 -2.78
C LEU A 40 -0.16 -28.53 -1.41
N GLY A 41 -1.24 -27.83 -1.04
CA GLY A 41 -1.91 -27.97 0.26
C GLY A 41 -1.05 -27.59 1.47
N ARG A 42 0.07 -26.88 1.26
CA ARG A 42 1.02 -26.51 2.32
C ARG A 42 1.63 -25.14 2.06
N ARG A 43 2.08 -24.49 3.14
CA ARG A 43 2.84 -23.25 3.04
C ARG A 43 4.19 -23.52 2.36
N THR A 44 4.51 -22.72 1.34
CA THR A 44 5.78 -22.80 0.62
C THR A 44 6.72 -21.66 1.01
N ALA A 45 8.02 -21.83 0.77
CA ALA A 45 9.02 -20.80 1.06
C ALA A 45 8.80 -19.55 0.19
N GLU A 46 8.32 -19.73 -1.04
CA GLU A 46 7.99 -18.65 -1.97
C GLU A 46 6.80 -17.83 -1.47
N LEU A 47 5.78 -18.50 -0.92
CA LEU A 47 4.65 -17.81 -0.29
C LEU A 47 5.09 -17.05 0.97
N GLN A 48 5.98 -17.64 1.78
CA GLN A 48 6.56 -16.96 2.94
C GLN A 48 7.31 -15.68 2.52
N ALA A 49 8.19 -15.79 1.53
CA ALA A 49 8.98 -14.66 1.03
C ALA A 49 8.10 -13.56 0.41
N ALA A 50 7.03 -13.96 -0.30
CA ALA A 50 6.06 -13.01 -0.84
C ALA A 50 5.29 -12.26 0.27
N PHE A 51 4.99 -12.92 1.40
CA PHE A 51 4.41 -12.29 2.59
C PHE A 51 5.37 -11.31 3.27
N GLU A 52 6.66 -11.66 3.32
CA GLU A 52 7.71 -10.87 4.01
C GLU A 52 8.32 -9.78 3.11
N ASN A 53 7.70 -9.46 1.98
CA ASN A 53 8.23 -8.49 1.03
C ASN A 53 8.38 -7.08 1.67
N PRO A 54 9.62 -6.59 1.86
CA PRO A 54 9.86 -5.32 2.55
C PRO A 54 9.35 -4.10 1.75
N THR A 55 9.22 -4.22 0.44
CA THR A 55 8.70 -3.16 -0.43
C THR A 55 7.22 -2.92 -0.16
N VAL A 56 6.43 -3.99 -0.02
CA VAL A 56 5.00 -3.89 0.35
C VAL A 56 4.84 -3.30 1.75
N ARG A 57 5.68 -3.74 2.69
CA ARG A 57 5.70 -3.16 4.05
C ARG A 57 5.98 -1.67 4.02
N THR A 58 6.94 -1.23 3.22
CA THR A 58 7.27 0.20 3.07
C THR A 58 6.10 0.96 2.46
N GLY A 59 5.42 0.39 1.45
CA GLY A 59 4.21 0.96 0.86
C GLY A 59 3.13 1.23 1.92
N HIS A 60 2.85 0.26 2.79
CA HIS A 60 1.87 0.44 3.87
C HIS A 60 2.30 1.47 4.93
N VAL A 61 3.60 1.57 5.22
CA VAL A 61 4.11 2.63 6.13
C VAL A 61 3.86 4.01 5.53
N VAL A 62 4.14 4.19 4.23
CA VAL A 62 3.89 5.46 3.53
C VAL A 62 2.41 5.80 3.48
N GLU A 63 1.54 4.81 3.23
CA GLU A 63 0.08 4.97 3.26
C GLU A 63 -0.39 5.43 4.64
N PHE A 64 0.10 4.81 5.71
CA PHE A 64 -0.25 5.16 7.08
C PHE A 64 0.21 6.58 7.45
N ILE A 65 1.44 6.95 7.09
CA ILE A 65 1.96 8.31 7.29
C ILE A 65 1.09 9.32 6.52
N THR A 66 0.76 9.02 5.27
CA THR A 66 -0.09 9.88 4.43
C THR A 66 -1.45 10.11 5.05
N MET A 67 -2.09 9.05 5.55
CA MET A 67 -3.36 9.15 6.26
C MET A 67 -3.23 10.07 7.49
N PHE A 68 -2.18 9.91 8.28
CA PHE A 68 -1.95 10.75 9.46
C PHE A 68 -1.75 12.23 9.08
N VAL A 69 -1.00 12.50 8.01
CA VAL A 69 -0.80 13.87 7.48
C VAL A 69 -2.12 14.47 7.01
N VAL A 70 -2.92 13.73 6.27
CA VAL A 70 -4.25 14.18 5.80
C VAL A 70 -5.17 14.50 6.99
N LEU A 71 -5.20 13.63 8.00
CA LEU A 71 -5.98 13.85 9.22
C LEU A 71 -5.50 15.11 9.96
N ALA A 72 -4.19 15.27 10.14
CA ALA A 72 -3.61 16.45 10.76
C ALA A 72 -3.97 17.73 9.98
N LEU A 73 -3.89 17.70 8.65
CA LEU A 73 -4.30 18.83 7.80
C LEU A 73 -5.76 19.19 8.01
N MET A 74 -6.66 18.21 8.10
CA MET A 74 -8.09 18.45 8.34
C MET A 74 -8.38 19.00 9.74
N VAL A 75 -7.64 18.57 10.76
CA VAL A 75 -7.87 18.97 12.16
C VAL A 75 -7.27 20.33 12.48
N PHE A 76 -6.06 20.62 12.00
CA PHE A 76 -5.34 21.85 12.33
C PHE A 76 -5.60 22.99 11.34
N ASN A 77 -6.04 22.68 10.13
CA ASN A 77 -6.56 23.67 9.17
C ASN A 77 -7.99 23.33 8.75
N PRO A 78 -8.94 23.31 9.71
CA PRO A 78 -10.33 23.30 9.33
C PRO A 78 -10.63 24.70 8.78
N PHE A 79 -10.98 24.78 7.49
CA PHE A 79 -11.39 25.99 6.75
C PHE A 79 -10.26 26.83 6.13
#